data_AF-A0A939V3T0-F1
#
_entry.id   AF-A0A939V3T0-F1
#
_cell.length_a   1.000
_cell.length_b   1.000
_cell.length_c   1.000
_cell.angle_alpha   90.00
_cell.angle_beta   90.00
_cell.angle_gamma   90.00
#
_symmetry.space_group_name_H-M   'P 1'
#
loop_
_entity.id
_entity.type
_entity.pdbx_description
1 polymer ?
#
loop_
_entity_poly.entity_id
_entity_poly.type
_entity_poly.pdbx_seq_one_letter_code
_entity_poly.pdbx_strand_id
1 'polypeptide(L)'
;MISLVGAVLLLIVAVMEVLLIIGLPLGEFTMGGRYKVLPPALRLAAASSILLQLFGAAMLLQGAGFMDRWFSGGVIKIICFVFAGFFLVNTVMNFFSASRKEKFVMTPLAAVEAICFAVTAFTMN
;
A
#
# COMPACT_ATOMS: atom_id res chain seq x y z
N MET A 1 15.50 -8.66 0.87
CA MET A 1 15.13 -8.24 2.25
C MET A 1 14.20 -7.03 2.27
N ILE A 2 14.47 -5.97 1.50
CA ILE A 2 13.59 -4.79 1.41
C ILE A 2 12.17 -5.15 0.91
N SER A 3 12.05 -6.06 -0.06
CA SER A 3 10.75 -6.51 -0.59
C SER A 3 9.88 -7.23 0.46
N LEU A 4 10.49 -7.91 1.42
CA LEU A 4 9.79 -8.52 2.56
C LEU A 4 9.24 -7.44 3.50
N VAL A 5 10.01 -6.38 3.77
CA VAL A 5 9.55 -5.24 4.57
C VAL A 5 8.34 -4.59 3.89
N GLY A 6 8.43 -4.31 2.59
CA GLY A 6 7.31 -3.76 1.83
C GLY A 6 6.07 -4.66 1.84
N ALA A 7 6.24 -5.99 1.67
CA ALA A 7 5.13 -6.93 1.73
C ALA A 7 4.47 -6.99 3.12
N VAL A 8 5.26 -6.97 4.19
CA VAL A 8 4.74 -6.92 5.57
C VAL A 8 4.01 -5.62 5.84
N LEU A 9 4.52 -4.48 5.38
CA LEU A 9 3.85 -3.19 5.52
C LEU A 9 2.49 -3.20 4.80
N LEU A 10 2.42 -3.68 3.56
CA LEU A 10 1.16 -3.80 2.82
C LEU A 10 0.15 -4.70 3.54
N LEU A 11 0.61 -5.81 4.16
CA LEU A 11 -0.25 -6.67 4.96
C LEU A 11 -0.77 -5.97 6.23
N ILE A 12 0.06 -5.16 6.88
CA ILE A 12 -0.37 -4.36 8.04
C ILE A 12 -1.44 -3.36 7.61
N VAL A 13 -1.28 -2.69 6.47
CA VAL A 13 -2.30 -1.77 5.93
C VAL A 13 -3.58 -2.53 5.58
N ALA A 14 -3.47 -3.73 4.99
CA ALA A 14 -4.64 -4.53 4.65
C ALA A 14 -5.44 -4.93 5.89
N VAL A 15 -4.76 -5.30 6.99
CA VAL A 15 -5.41 -5.55 8.28
C VAL A 15 -6.08 -4.29 8.83
N MET A 16 -5.44 -3.13 8.72
CA MET A 16 -6.04 -1.86 9.11
C MET A 16 -7.32 -1.57 8.30
N GLU A 17 -7.34 -1.84 7.00
CA GLU A 17 -8.51 -1.68 6.15
C GLU A 17 -9.64 -2.67 6.48
N VAL A 18 -9.32 -3.92 6.82
CA VAL A 18 -10.30 -4.87 7.35
C VAL A 18 -10.96 -4.32 8.62
N LEU A 19 -10.16 -3.77 9.55
CA LEU A 19 -10.68 -3.15 10.77
C LEU A 19 -11.58 -1.94 10.47
N LEU A 20 -11.24 -1.13 9.45
CA LEU A 20 -12.07 -0.03 8.97
C LEU A 20 -13.43 -0.51 8.43
N ILE A 21 -13.44 -1.62 7.68
CA ILE A 21 -14.67 -2.21 7.13
C ILE A 21 -15.58 -2.76 8.24
N ILE A 22 -15.00 -3.37 9.27
CA ILE A 22 -15.73 -3.88 10.45
C ILE A 22 -16.32 -2.73 11.29
N GLY A 23 -15.89 -1.49 11.06
CA GLY A 23 -16.48 -0.29 11.64
C GLY A 23 -15.75 0.24 12.87
N LEU A 24 -14.48 -0.15 13.08
CA LEU A 24 -13.64 0.45 14.11
C LEU A 24 -13.44 1.96 13.83
N PRO A 25 -13.29 2.80 14.88
CA PRO A 25 -13.11 4.24 14.74
C PRO A 25 -11.70 4.63 14.26
N LEU A 26 -11.13 3.86 13.32
CA LEU A 26 -9.83 4.09 12.70
C LEU A 26 -9.94 4.99 11.46
N GLY A 27 -11.16 5.43 11.09
CA GLY A 27 -11.37 6.28 9.92
C GLY A 27 -10.60 7.60 10.01
N GLU A 28 -10.22 8.04 11.22
CA GLU A 28 -9.36 9.21 11.44
C GLU A 28 -7.96 9.10 10.78
N PHE A 29 -7.51 7.88 10.47
CA PHE A 29 -6.25 7.60 9.79
C PHE A 29 -6.36 7.64 8.25
N THR A 30 -7.56 7.81 7.71
CA THR A 30 -7.84 7.75 6.27
C THR A 30 -8.77 8.88 5.83
N MET A 31 -8.80 9.23 4.53
CA MET A 31 -9.78 10.17 3.96
C MET A 31 -9.78 11.55 4.64
N GLY A 32 -8.61 12.07 5.00
CA GLY A 32 -8.49 13.41 5.60
C GLY A 32 -8.94 13.50 7.06
N GLY A 33 -9.18 12.37 7.73
CA GLY A 33 -9.66 12.33 9.12
C GLY A 33 -11.10 12.83 9.31
N ARG A 34 -11.88 12.94 8.21
CA ARG A 34 -13.24 13.50 8.23
C ARG A 34 -14.28 12.57 8.86
N TYR A 35 -14.02 11.27 8.89
CA TYR A 35 -14.96 10.27 9.39
C TYR A 35 -14.31 9.41 10.46
N LYS A 36 -14.93 9.35 11.65
CA LYS A 36 -14.46 8.47 12.72
C LYS A 36 -14.75 7.01 12.38
N VAL A 37 -15.98 6.73 11.94
CA VAL A 37 -16.42 5.43 11.42
C VAL A 37 -16.69 5.55 9.92
N LEU A 38 -16.14 4.62 9.13
CA LEU A 38 -16.20 4.69 7.68
C LEU A 38 -17.62 4.39 7.16
N PRO A 39 -18.26 5.30 6.39
CA PRO A 39 -19.59 5.07 5.83
C PRO A 39 -19.58 3.92 4.81
N PRO A 40 -20.73 3.25 4.58
CA PRO A 40 -20.82 2.04 3.76
C PRO A 40 -20.22 2.19 2.34
N ALA A 41 -20.42 3.36 1.73
CA ALA A 41 -19.89 3.67 0.39
C ALA A 41 -18.35 3.66 0.36
N LEU A 42 -17.70 4.09 1.45
CA LEU A 42 -16.24 4.11 1.55
C LEU A 42 -15.66 2.76 1.99
N ARG A 43 -16.48 1.86 2.57
CA ARG A 43 -16.06 0.47 2.86
C ARG A 43 -15.79 -0.33 1.58
N LEU A 44 -16.52 -0.05 0.51
CA LEU A 44 -16.24 -0.64 -0.81
C LEU A 44 -14.87 -0.17 -1.34
N ALA A 45 -14.53 1.10 -1.15
CA ALA A 45 -13.22 1.63 -1.52
C ALA A 45 -12.08 1.06 -0.65
N ALA A 46 -12.32 0.84 0.64
CA ALA A 46 -11.39 0.11 1.51
C ALA A 46 -11.23 -1.35 1.04
N ALA A 47 -12.32 -2.04 0.70
CA ALA A 47 -12.26 -3.41 0.20
C ALA A 47 -11.45 -3.54 -1.11
N SER A 48 -11.58 -2.57 -2.03
CA SER A 48 -10.74 -2.55 -3.24
C SER A 48 -9.27 -2.26 -2.94
N SER A 49 -9.00 -1.49 -1.88
CA SER A 49 -7.63 -1.15 -1.47
C SER A 49 -6.92 -2.38 -0.86
N ILE A 50 -7.65 -3.23 -0.14
CA ILE A 50 -7.13 -4.52 0.36
C ILE A 50 -6.66 -5.38 -0.82
N LEU A 51 -7.46 -5.47 -1.88
CA LEU A 51 -7.09 -6.24 -3.07
C LEU A 51 -5.82 -5.70 -3.72
N LEU A 52 -5.68 -4.37 -3.82
CA LEU A 52 -4.47 -3.73 -4.33
C LEU A 52 -3.24 -4.01 -3.46
N GLN A 53 -3.38 -3.98 -2.13
CA GLN A 53 -2.28 -4.26 -1.20
C GLN A 53 -1.84 -5.71 -1.25
N LEU A 54 -2.80 -6.65 -1.26
CA LEU A 54 -2.50 -8.08 -1.40
C LEU A 54 -1.81 -8.38 -2.74
N PHE A 55 -2.30 -7.77 -3.83
CA PHE A 55 -1.67 -7.90 -5.14
C PHE A 55 -0.27 -7.31 -5.15
N GLY A 56 -0.08 -6.10 -4.58
CA GLY A 56 1.23 -5.47 -4.45
C GLY A 56 2.22 -6.30 -3.65
N ALA A 57 1.78 -6.89 -2.54
CA ALA A 57 2.61 -7.78 -1.72
C ALA A 57 3.04 -9.03 -2.49
N ALA A 58 2.11 -9.64 -3.24
CA ALA A 58 2.43 -10.76 -4.12
C ALA A 58 3.46 -10.38 -5.19
N MET A 59 3.33 -9.19 -5.80
CA MET A 59 4.30 -8.71 -6.80
C MET A 59 5.69 -8.49 -6.21
N LEU A 60 5.80 -7.94 -4.98
CA LEU A 60 7.08 -7.79 -4.27
C LEU A 60 7.73 -9.15 -3.98
N LEU A 61 6.94 -10.13 -3.53
CA LEU A 61 7.43 -11.48 -3.23
C LEU A 61 7.88 -12.21 -4.50
N GLN A 62 7.13 -12.10 -5.59
CA GLN A 62 7.52 -12.66 -6.89
C GLN A 62 8.76 -11.96 -7.45
N GLY A 63 8.86 -10.63 -7.31
CA GLY A 63 10.01 -9.86 -7.76
C GLY A 63 11.29 -10.18 -7.00
N ALA A 64 11.17 -10.52 -5.72
CA ALA A 64 12.29 -10.96 -4.88
C ALA A 64 12.60 -12.47 -5.00
N GLY A 65 11.85 -13.23 -5.81
CA GLY A 65 12.08 -14.66 -6.03
C GLY A 65 11.59 -15.57 -4.89
N PHE A 66 10.75 -15.08 -3.98
CA PHE A 66 10.17 -15.88 -2.89
C PHE A 66 8.93 -16.68 -3.30
N MET A 67 8.34 -16.39 -4.46
CA MET A 67 7.17 -17.08 -5.01
C MET A 67 7.38 -17.43 -6.48
N ASP A 68 6.65 -18.44 -6.95
CA ASP A 68 6.57 -18.76 -8.37
C ASP A 68 6.05 -17.55 -9.15
N ARG A 69 6.75 -17.26 -10.26
CA ARG A 69 6.46 -16.12 -11.11
C ARG A 69 5.20 -16.42 -11.93
N TRP A 70 4.12 -15.70 -11.64
CA TRP A 70 2.89 -15.74 -12.43
C TRP A 70 3.05 -15.02 -13.77
N PHE A 71 3.97 -14.05 -13.83
CA PHE A 71 4.28 -13.27 -15.02
C PHE A 71 5.77 -13.35 -15.37
N SER A 72 6.13 -12.93 -16.58
CA SER A 72 7.55 -12.81 -16.95
C SER A 72 8.25 -11.76 -16.08
N GLY A 73 9.56 -11.91 -15.85
CA GLY A 73 10.33 -10.99 -15.00
C GLY A 73 10.22 -9.53 -15.44
N GLY A 74 10.17 -9.28 -16.76
CA GLY A 74 9.97 -7.94 -17.31
C GLY A 74 8.61 -7.33 -16.96
N VAL A 75 7.54 -8.14 -16.97
CA VAL A 75 6.19 -7.68 -16.59
C VAL A 75 6.13 -7.35 -15.10
N ILE A 76 6.68 -8.21 -14.24
CA ILE A 76 6.71 -7.96 -12.78
C ILE A 76 7.49 -6.67 -12.48
N LYS A 77 8.60 -6.43 -13.19
CA LYS A 77 9.40 -5.21 -13.07
C LYS A 77 8.59 -3.96 -13.43
N ILE A 78 7.85 -3.99 -14.54
CA ILE A 78 6.95 -2.88 -14.93
C ILE A 78 5.89 -2.65 -13.86
N ILE A 79 5.24 -3.72 -13.38
CA ILE A 79 4.22 -3.63 -12.32
C ILE A 79 4.82 -2.99 -11.06
N CYS A 80 6.02 -3.39 -10.64
CA CYS A 80 6.68 -2.79 -9.48
C CYS A 80 6.96 -1.29 -9.69
N PHE A 81 7.36 -0.85 -10.88
CA PHE A 81 7.52 0.58 -11.18
C PHE A 81 6.18 1.34 -11.12
N VAL A 82 5.11 0.76 -11.62
CA VAL A 82 3.75 1.36 -11.55
C VAL A 82 3.33 1.53 -10.09
N PHE A 83 3.52 0.50 -9.25
CA PHE A 83 3.23 0.58 -7.83
C PHE A 83 4.13 1.60 -7.10
N ALA A 84 5.42 1.67 -7.44
CA ALA A 84 6.32 2.69 -6.88
C ALA A 84 5.82 4.11 -7.18
N GLY A 85 5.39 4.36 -8.43
CA GLY A 85 4.79 5.63 -8.83
C GLY A 85 3.48 5.92 -8.10
N PHE A 86 2.60 4.92 -7.99
CA PHE A 86 1.34 5.04 -7.26
C PHE A 86 1.56 5.43 -5.79
N PHE A 87 2.46 4.74 -5.08
CA PHE A 87 2.76 5.04 -3.68
C PHE A 87 3.49 6.36 -3.49
N LEU A 88 4.31 6.79 -4.46
CA LEU A 88 4.88 8.14 -4.46
C LEU A 88 3.80 9.22 -4.53
N VAL A 89 2.84 9.08 -5.44
CA VAL A 89 1.70 10.00 -5.53
C VAL A 89 0.87 9.95 -4.24
N ASN A 90 0.64 8.77 -3.68
CA ASN A 90 -0.05 8.59 -2.40
C ASN A 90 0.67 9.29 -1.24
N THR A 91 2.00 9.20 -1.19
CA THR A 91 2.85 9.90 -0.22
C THR A 91 2.64 11.41 -0.30
N VAL A 92 2.66 11.98 -1.51
CA VAL A 92 2.44 13.42 -1.72
C VAL A 92 1.04 13.83 -1.28
N MET A 93 0.01 13.06 -1.67
CA MET A 93 -1.36 13.33 -1.25
C MET A 93 -1.52 13.30 0.28
N ASN A 94 -0.96 12.29 0.95
CA ASN A 94 -0.99 12.16 2.40
C ASN A 94 -0.23 13.30 3.10
N PHE A 95 0.86 13.77 2.50
CA PHE A 95 1.64 14.89 3.04
C PHE A 95 0.85 16.21 3.05
N PHE A 96 -0.01 16.41 2.06
CA PHE A 96 -0.94 17.55 1.99
C PHE A 96 -2.25 17.33 2.75
N SER A 97 -2.46 16.16 3.37
CA SER A 97 -3.68 15.90 4.13
C SER A 97 -3.79 16.82 5.36
N ALA A 98 -5.02 17.24 5.64
CA ALA A 98 -5.37 18.04 6.82
C ALA A 98 -5.31 17.23 8.13
N SER A 99 -5.35 15.89 8.07
CA SER A 99 -5.25 15.03 9.26
C SER A 99 -3.80 14.89 9.70
N ARG A 100 -3.49 15.34 10.92
CA ARG A 100 -2.17 15.15 11.55
C ARG A 100 -1.79 13.67 11.64
N LYS A 101 -2.76 12.78 11.89
CA LYS A 101 -2.50 11.34 11.98
C LYS A 101 -2.17 10.73 10.61
N GLU A 102 -2.92 11.10 9.58
CA GLU A 102 -2.66 10.65 8.20
C GLU A 102 -1.30 11.15 7.70
N LYS A 103 -0.97 12.41 7.96
CA LYS A 103 0.32 13.01 7.57
C LYS A 103 1.53 12.38 8.28
N PHE A 104 1.43 12.06 9.57
CA PHE A 104 2.59 11.53 10.32
C PHE A 104 2.71 10.01 10.28
N VAL A 105 1.65 9.27 9.97
CA VAL A 105 1.67 7.79 9.92
C VAL A 105 1.63 7.28 8.48
N MET A 106 0.71 7.79 7.65
CA MET A 106 0.48 7.25 6.30
C MET A 106 1.48 7.79 5.28
N THR A 107 1.98 9.02 5.42
CA THR A 107 3.05 9.55 4.57
C THR A 107 4.35 8.76 4.66
N PRO A 108 4.95 8.53 5.85
CA PRO A 108 6.18 7.74 5.91
C PRO A 108 5.95 6.28 5.50
N LEU A 109 4.79 5.72 5.78
CA LEU A 109 4.44 4.35 5.37
C LEU A 109 4.41 4.23 3.83
N ALA A 110 3.65 5.09 3.14
CA ALA A 110 3.58 5.11 1.68
C ALA A 110 4.95 5.41 1.03
N ALA A 111 5.78 6.24 1.67
CA ALA A 111 7.13 6.54 1.18
C ALA A 111 8.02 5.29 1.23
N VAL A 112 7.96 4.54 2.34
CA VAL A 112 8.73 3.29 2.50
C VAL A 112 8.24 2.25 1.49
N GLU A 113 6.94 2.12 1.27
CA GLU A 113 6.38 1.22 0.27
C GLU A 113 6.86 1.58 -1.14
N ALA A 114 6.84 2.87 -1.51
CA ALA A 114 7.35 3.33 -2.80
C ALA A 114 8.83 2.96 -3.01
N ILE A 115 9.67 3.16 -1.99
CA ILE A 115 11.09 2.79 -2.01
C ILE A 115 11.24 1.27 -2.16
N CYS A 116 10.44 0.48 -1.43
CA CYS A 116 10.50 -0.98 -1.50
C CYS A 116 10.20 -1.49 -2.91
N PHE A 117 9.17 -0.94 -3.56
CA PHE A 117 8.82 -1.28 -4.94
C PHE A 117 9.90 -0.85 -5.94
N ALA A 118 10.42 0.38 -5.81
CA ALA A 118 11.47 0.89 -6.69
C ALA A 118 12.74 0.03 -6.60
N VAL A 119 13.23 -0.23 -5.38
CA VAL A 119 14.45 -1.04 -5.17
C VAL A 119 14.24 -2.47 -5.66
N THR A 120 13.08 -3.07 -5.42
CA THR A 120 12.77 -4.41 -5.94
C THR A 120 12.83 -4.41 -7.46
N ALA A 121 12.21 -3.42 -8.13
CA ALA A 121 12.24 -3.31 -9.59
C ALA A 121 13.67 -3.14 -10.15
N PHE A 122 14.53 -2.36 -9.47
CA PHE A 122 15.94 -2.19 -9.88
C PHE A 122 16.79 -3.45 -9.65
N THR A 123 16.47 -4.23 -8.62
CA THR A 123 17.21 -5.46 -8.28
C THR A 123 16.85 -6.62 -9.21
N MET A 124 15.66 -6.58 -9.81
CA MET A 124 15.25 -7.54 -10.84
C MET A 124 16.03 -7.28 -12.14
N ASN A 125 17.09 -8.08 -12.34
CA ASN A 125 17.92 -8.08 -13.55
C ASN A 125 17.48 -9.21 -14.50
#